data_AF-A0A368G9V0-F1
#
_entry.id   AF-A0A368G9V0-F1
#
_cell.length_a   1.000
_cell.length_b   1.000
_cell.length_c   1.000
_cell.angle_alpha   90.00
_cell.angle_beta   90.00
_cell.angle_gamma   90.00
#
_symmetry.space_group_name_H-M   'P 1'
#
loop_
_entity.id
_entity.type
_entity.pdbx_description
1 polymer ?
#
loop_
_entity_poly.entity_id
_entity_poly.type
_entity_poly.pdbx_seq_one_letter_code
_entity_poly.pdbx_strand_id
1 'polypeptide(L)' 'MWWAAVDNGLITLVADRVHKLFPENLGENGQLHTIHGIYNVNIDVPVFQALTRQKNQSVYARVFDVMK' A
#
# COMPACT_ATOMS: atom_id res chain seq x y z
N MET A 1 -7.07 0.13 14.34
CA MET A 1 -6.98 -1.32 14.08
C MET A 1 -5.53 -1.85 13.97
N TRP A 2 -4.48 -1.00 14.02
CA TRP A 2 -3.07 -1.42 13.85
C TRP A 2 -2.38 -2.06 15.04
N TRP A 3 -2.87 -1.82 16.25
CA TRP A 3 -2.16 -2.23 17.47
C TRP A 3 -2.09 -3.75 17.53
N ALA A 4 -3.22 -4.40 17.22
CA ALA A 4 -3.29 -5.85 17.05
C ALA A 4 -2.36 -6.38 15.93
N ALA A 5 -2.13 -5.64 14.83
CA ALA A 5 -1.22 -6.08 13.77
C ALA A 5 0.25 -5.99 14.20
N VAL A 6 0.62 -4.93 14.93
CA VAL A 6 1.94 -4.75 15.53
C VAL A 6 2.19 -5.81 16.61
N ASP A 7 1.21 -6.06 17.47
CA ASP A 7 1.27 -7.11 18.50
C ASP A 7 1.41 -8.52 17.88
N ASN A 8 0.89 -8.71 16.66
CA ASN A 8 1.02 -9.93 15.87
C ASN A 8 2.30 -9.99 15.00
N GLY A 9 3.24 -9.06 15.19
CA GLY A 9 4.57 -9.12 14.60
C GLY A 9 4.75 -8.39 13.26
N LEU A 10 3.86 -7.46 12.92
CA LEU A 10 4.08 -6.53 11.80
C LEU A 10 5.23 -5.57 12.12
N ILE A 11 6.27 -5.56 11.29
CA ILE A 11 7.49 -4.77 11.47
C ILE A 11 7.47 -3.51 10.61
N THR A 12 7.03 -3.61 9.35
CA THR A 12 7.04 -2.47 8.42
C THR A 12 5.98 -2.61 7.32
N LEU A 13 5.58 -1.48 6.75
CA LEU A 13 4.74 -1.39 5.56
C LEU A 13 5.57 -0.87 4.38
N VAL A 14 5.54 -1.58 3.26
CA VAL A 14 6.31 -1.27 2.05
C VAL A 14 5.36 -1.03 0.89
N ALA A 15 5.48 0.11 0.22
CA ALA A 15 4.69 0.46 -0.96
C ALA A 15 5.60 0.55 -2.20
N ASP A 16 6.00 -0.60 -2.76
CA ASP A 16 6.98 -0.66 -3.86
C ASP A 16 6.36 -1.05 -5.21
N ARG A 17 5.35 -1.93 -5.22
CA ARG A 17 4.80 -2.49 -6.45
C ARG A 17 3.79 -1.55 -7.05
N VAL A 18 4.17 -1.01 -8.21
CA VAL A 18 3.30 -0.19 -9.03
C VAL A 18 3.08 -0.90 -10.33
N HIS A 19 1.87 -1.44 -10.48
CA HIS A 19 1.41 -1.95 -11.75
C HIS A 19 0.84 -0.77 -12.52
N LYS A 20 1.37 -0.49 -13.72
CA LYS A 20 0.70 0.39 -14.67
C LYS A 20 -0.54 -0.38 -15.12
N LEU A 21 -1.64 -0.08 -14.45
CA LEU A 21 -2.93 -0.62 -14.79
C LEU A 21 -3.46 0.30 -15.90
N PHE A 22 -3.95 -0.28 -17.00
CA PHE A 22 -4.70 0.44 -18.03
C PHE A 22 -6.22 0.26 -17.86
N PRO A 23 -6.84 0.48 -16.68
CA PRO A 23 -8.28 0.59 -16.65
C PRO A 23 -8.60 1.92 -17.33
N GLU A 24 -9.29 1.84 -18.46
CA GLU A 24 -9.71 2.98 -19.30
C GLU A 24 -10.30 4.13 -18.45
N ASN A 25 -10.95 3.79 -17.34
CA ASN A 25 -11.62 4.67 -16.40
C ASN A 25 -10.67 5.55 -15.55
N LEU A 26 -9.40 5.17 -15.38
CA LEU A 26 -8.42 5.94 -14.59
C LEU A 26 -7.52 6.83 -15.46
N GLY A 27 -7.62 6.74 -16.78
CA GLY A 27 -6.77 7.44 -17.74
C GLY A 27 -5.35 6.86 -17.83
N GLU A 28 -4.55 7.36 -18.78
CA GLU A 28 -3.23 6.79 -19.13
C GLU A 28 -2.18 6.79 -17.99
N ASN A 29 -2.46 7.53 -16.93
CA ASN A 29 -1.58 7.72 -15.77
C ASN A 29 -2.08 6.98 -14.51
N GLY A 30 -3.11 6.14 -14.62
CA GLY A 30 -3.57 5.30 -13.52
C GLY A 30 -2.50 4.29 -13.09
N GLN A 31 -2.26 4.21 -11.78
CA GLN A 31 -1.30 3.30 -11.18
C GLN A 31 -1.95 2.55 -10.02
N LEU A 32 -1.78 1.23 -10.00
CA LEU A 32 -2.16 0.39 -8.86
C LEU A 32 -0.93 0.15 -8.00
N HIS A 33 -1.00 0.58 -6.77
CA HIS A 33 0.00 0.39 -5.75
C HIS A 33 -0.41 -0.75 -4.83
N THR A 34 0.46 -1.74 -4.67
CA THR A 34 0.29 -2.75 -3.62
C THR A 34 1.14 -2.36 -2.42
N ILE A 35 0.52 -2.29 -1.25
CA ILE A 35 1.17 -2.09 0.04
C ILE A 35 1.30 -3.46 0.68
N HIS A 36 2.53 -3.80 1.01
CA HIS A 36 2.95 -5.02 1.65
C HIS A 36 3.20 -4.77 3.14
N GLY A 37 2.81 -5.72 3.98
CA GLY A 37 3.20 -5.78 5.38
C GLY A 37 4.24 -6.86 5.57
N ILE A 38 5.34 -6.50 6.23
CA ILE A 38 6.38 -7.44 6.60
C ILE A 38 6.11 -7.91 8.02
N TYR A 39 5.72 -9.17 8.16
CA TYR A 39 5.53 -9.86 9.43
C TYR A 39 6.78 -10.68 9.75
N ASN A 40 7.13 -10.79 11.04
CA ASN A 40 8.11 -11.75 11.57
C ASN A 40 9.34 -11.95 10.67
N VAL A 41 10.23 -10.96 10.67
CA VAL A 41 11.52 -10.83 9.96
C VAL A 41 11.47 -10.99 8.43
N ASN A 42 10.68 -11.91 7.86
CA ASN A 42 10.78 -12.33 6.46
C ASN A 42 9.43 -12.68 5.79
N ILE A 43 8.28 -12.53 6.45
CA ILE A 43 6.98 -12.84 5.83
C ILE A 43 6.45 -11.59 5.15
N ASP A 44 6.50 -11.56 3.83
CA ASP A 44 5.91 -10.50 3.00
C ASP A 44 4.47 -10.86 2.60
N VAL A 45 3.49 -10.06 3.05
CA VAL A 45 2.08 -10.23 2.72
C VAL A 45 1.52 -8.96 2.08
N PRO A 46 0.83 -9.02 0.93
CA PRO A 46 0.08 -7.88 0.41
C PRO A 46 -1.11 -7.57 1.35
N VAL A 47 -1.13 -6.36 1.92
CA VAL A 47 -2.15 -5.94 2.89
C VAL A 47 -3.19 -5.03 2.24
N PHE A 48 -2.78 -4.17 1.30
CA PHE A 48 -3.67 -3.18 0.71
C PHE A 48 -3.33 -2.88 -0.75
N GLN A 49 -4.34 -2.47 -1.52
CA GLN A 49 -4.18 -2.00 -2.89
C GLN A 49 -4.78 -0.60 -3.04
N ALA A 50 -3.97 0.34 -3.53
CA ALA A 50 -4.37 1.73 -3.73
C ALA A 50 -4.27 2.12 -5.21
N LEU A 51 -5.35 2.66 -5.76
CA LEU A 51 -5.36 3.24 -7.11
C LEU A 51 -5.08 4.73 -7.00
N THR A 52 -4.00 5.20 -7.63
CA THR A 52 -3.62 6.62 -7.65
C THR A 52 -3.08 7.01 -9.02
N ARG A 53 -3.15 8.30 -9.33
CA ARG A 53 -2.53 8.90 -10.54
C ARG A 53 -1.16 9.52 -10.25
N GLN A 54 -0.76 9.63 -8.98
CA GLN A 54 0.46 10.31 -8.56
C GLN A 54 1.18 9.57 -7.44
N LYS A 55 2.50 9.47 -7.55
CA LYS A 55 3.40 8.94 -6.50
C LYS A 55 4.03 10.10 -5.75
N ASN A 56 3.39 10.55 -4.68
CA ASN A 56 3.98 11.54 -3.79
C ASN A 56 3.70 11.19 -2.33
N GLN A 57 4.45 11.80 -1.43
CA GLN A 57 4.37 11.51 0.00
C GLN A 57 2.99 11.81 0.58
N SER A 58 2.27 12.83 0.08
CA SER A 58 0.94 13.18 0.58
C SER A 58 -0.12 12.14 0.20
N VAL A 59 -0.02 11.51 -0.97
CA VAL A 59 -0.85 10.37 -1.36
C VAL A 59 -0.62 9.19 -0.42
N TYR A 60 0.65 8.84 -0.17
CA TYR A 60 0.95 7.74 0.76
C TYR A 60 0.50 8.04 2.18
N ALA A 61 0.71 9.25 2.68
CA ALA A 61 0.22 9.67 3.99
C ALA A 61 -1.29 9.50 4.10
N ARG A 62 -2.05 9.86 3.06
CA ARG A 62 -3.51 9.68 3.03
C ARG A 62 -3.92 8.20 3.00
N VAL A 63 -3.20 7.37 2.24
CA VAL A 63 -3.45 5.92 2.22
C VAL A 63 -3.17 5.30 3.59
N PHE A 64 -2.08 5.71 4.26
CA PHE A 64 -1.77 5.28 5.63
C PHE A 64 -2.77 5.81 6.67
N ASP A 65 -3.36 6.98 6.45
CA ASP A 65 -4.38 7.54 7.36
C ASP A 65 -5.71 6.78 7.29
N VAL A 66 -6.16 6.41 6.08
CA VAL A 66 -7.36 5.56 5.88
C VAL A 66 -7.19 4.18 6.51
N MET A 67 -5.93 3.74 6.60
CA MET A 67 -5.59 2.45 7.14
C MET A 67 -5.83 2.38 8.66
N LYS A 68 -5.78 3.50 9.42
CA LYS A 68 -5.87 3.58 10.90
C LYS A 68 -7.02 2.79 11.53
#